data_AF-A0A4Y9IT13-F1
#
_entry.id   AF-A0A4Y9IT13-F1
#
_cell.length_a   1.000
_cell.length_b   1.000
_cell.length_c   1.000
_cell.angle_alpha   90.00
_cell.angle_beta   90.00
_cell.angle_gamma   90.00
#
_symmetry.space_group_name_H-M   'P 1'
#
loop_
_entity.id
_entity.type
_entity.pdbx_description
1 polymer ?
#
loop_
_entity_poly.entity_id
_entity_poly.type
_entity_poly.pdbx_seq_one_letter_code
_entity_poly.pdbx_strand_id
1 'polypeptide(L)'
;MAHSNGKPYTKGQILRELQIDSISLEILIESGLLAIDNHGVYHSPEMVRKERISSVRRNAGRKGGEITKGKVFAVIQEITPNQQASVVVEPPPESKQATPIPQLFNNEEIPEMPPELTPEQKAKAEKKRKYKYAENVSLTRDEYAKLCEEHTEPVVKRMIEILDNYKGQNGKRYRSDYRAILNWVVNRYNDEQLRYGTRPPTITTTAKPAGGIGAFAPNATRAVQITTGTSPQSGDAPAKDYSERF
;
A
#
# COMPACT_ATOMS: atom_id res chain seq x y z
N MET A 1 20.20 23.37 -13.24
CA MET A 1 21.12 23.05 -12.14
C MET A 1 21.35 24.36 -11.41
N ALA A 2 21.33 24.37 -10.08
CA ALA A 2 21.55 25.58 -9.31
C ALA A 2 22.75 25.37 -8.39
N HIS A 3 23.60 26.38 -8.31
CA HIS A 3 24.70 26.42 -7.34
C HIS A 3 24.15 26.34 -5.92
N SER A 4 25.00 26.04 -4.93
CA SER A 4 24.64 26.10 -3.50
C SER A 4 24.11 27.47 -3.06
N ASN A 5 24.45 28.52 -3.82
CA ASN A 5 23.98 29.90 -3.64
C ASN A 5 22.61 30.20 -4.31
N GLY A 6 21.95 29.19 -4.91
CA GLY A 6 20.65 29.32 -5.56
C GLY A 6 20.66 29.97 -6.95
N LYS A 7 21.82 30.40 -7.46
CA LYS A 7 21.94 30.97 -8.81
C LYS A 7 22.08 29.88 -9.88
N PRO A 8 21.54 30.08 -11.10
CA PRO A 8 21.73 29.14 -12.19
C PRO A 8 23.19 29.08 -12.65
N TYR A 9 23.64 27.92 -13.12
CA TYR A 9 24.96 27.80 -13.72
C TYR A 9 25.01 28.50 -15.09
N THR A 10 26.07 29.26 -15.32
CA THR A 10 26.39 29.81 -16.65
C THR A 10 27.16 28.79 -17.50
N LYS A 11 27.12 28.91 -18.84
CA LYS A 11 27.81 27.99 -19.76
C LYS A 11 29.29 27.78 -19.38
N GLY A 12 30.04 28.86 -19.14
CA GLY A 12 31.45 28.79 -18.78
C GLY A 12 31.72 28.12 -17.41
N GLN A 13 30.82 28.28 -16.45
CA GLN A 13 30.92 27.58 -15.16
C GLN A 13 30.70 26.08 -15.33
N ILE A 14 29.73 25.66 -16.14
CA ILE A 14 29.47 24.24 -16.40
C ILE A 14 30.70 23.57 -17.04
N LEU A 15 31.28 24.22 -18.07
CA LEU A 15 32.47 23.72 -18.74
C LEU A 15 33.66 23.57 -17.78
N ARG A 16 33.87 24.54 -16.88
CA ARG A 16 34.96 24.53 -15.90
C ARG A 16 34.75 23.50 -14.78
N GLU A 17 33.56 23.47 -14.19
CA GLU A 17 33.24 22.62 -13.03
C GLU A 17 33.19 21.14 -13.41
N LEU A 18 32.60 20.83 -14.57
CA LEU A 18 32.49 19.45 -15.03
C LEU A 18 33.69 19.01 -15.88
N GLN A 19 34.56 19.94 -16.27
CA GLN A 19 35.72 19.69 -17.12
C GLN A 19 35.30 19.06 -18.46
N ILE A 20 34.29 19.67 -19.08
CA ILE A 20 33.66 19.19 -20.32
C ILE A 20 33.85 20.24 -21.42
N ASP A 21 34.03 19.80 -22.67
CA ASP A 21 34.15 20.66 -23.85
C ASP A 21 32.80 21.25 -24.31
N SER A 22 32.82 22.33 -25.10
CA SER A 22 31.59 22.94 -25.64
C SER A 22 30.79 21.99 -26.52
N ILE A 23 31.48 21.15 -27.31
CA ILE A 23 30.83 20.15 -28.19
C ILE A 23 30.07 19.13 -27.36
N SER A 24 30.68 18.63 -26.28
CA SER A 24 30.05 17.69 -25.36
C SER A 24 28.84 18.30 -24.65
N LEU A 25 28.89 19.61 -24.35
CA LEU A 25 27.75 20.33 -23.80
C LEU A 25 26.58 20.44 -24.81
N GLU A 26 26.88 20.60 -26.10
CA GLU A 26 25.87 20.57 -27.16
C GLU A 26 25.22 19.19 -27.33
N ILE A 27 26.03 18.12 -27.32
CA ILE A 27 25.53 16.73 -27.34
C ILE A 27 24.61 16.45 -26.14
N LEU A 28 24.91 16.98 -24.96
CA LEU A 28 24.07 16.84 -23.77
C LEU A 28 22.70 17.53 -23.94
N ILE A 29 22.65 18.62 -24.70
CA ILE A 29 21.39 19.31 -25.02
C ILE A 29 20.61 18.52 -26.06
N GLU A 30 21.26 18.08 -27.14
CA GLU A 30 20.62 17.32 -28.22
C GLU A 30 20.08 15.97 -27.75
N SER A 31 20.80 15.29 -26.85
CA SER A 31 20.35 14.05 -26.20
C SER A 31 19.22 14.26 -25.19
N GLY A 32 18.86 15.52 -24.89
CA GLY A 32 17.79 15.86 -23.93
C GLY A 32 18.16 15.63 -22.46
N LEU A 33 19.43 15.37 -22.15
CA LEU A 33 19.92 15.25 -20.77
C LEU A 33 20.04 16.62 -20.08
N LEU A 34 20.29 17.65 -20.88
CA LEU A 34 20.34 19.05 -20.49
C LEU A 34 19.34 19.85 -21.33
N ALA A 35 18.72 20.86 -20.74
CA ALA A 35 17.82 21.77 -21.45
C ALA A 35 18.16 23.22 -21.06
N ILE A 36 17.84 24.13 -21.97
CA ILE A 36 18.07 25.57 -21.80
C ILE A 36 16.71 26.26 -21.85
N ASP A 37 16.43 27.12 -20.85
CA ASP A 37 15.25 27.98 -20.86
C ASP A 37 15.43 29.17 -21.81
N ASN A 38 14.33 29.89 -22.10
CA ASN A 38 14.34 31.13 -22.88
C ASN A 38 15.25 32.22 -22.30
N HIS A 39 15.63 32.11 -21.02
CA HIS A 39 16.55 33.00 -20.33
C HIS A 39 18.02 32.55 -20.38
N GLY A 40 18.35 31.49 -21.15
CA GLY A 40 19.71 30.96 -21.27
C GLY A 40 20.17 30.16 -20.05
N VAL A 41 19.23 29.69 -19.22
CA VAL A 41 19.52 28.96 -17.98
C VAL A 41 19.52 27.45 -18.23
N TYR A 42 20.60 26.79 -17.84
CA TYR A 42 20.75 25.35 -17.98
C TYR A 42 20.09 24.58 -16.85
N HIS A 43 19.20 23.66 -17.19
CA HIS A 43 18.55 22.77 -16.25
C HIS A 43 18.52 21.32 -16.75
N SER A 44 18.46 20.37 -15.82
CA SER A 44 18.24 18.97 -16.15
C SER A 44 16.73 18.71 -16.17
N PRO A 45 16.15 18.17 -17.24
CA PRO A 45 14.71 17.88 -17.31
C PRO A 45 14.22 16.96 -16.19
N GLU A 46 15.03 15.96 -15.82
CA GLU A 46 14.75 15.06 -14.70
C GLU A 46 14.69 15.79 -13.36
N MET A 47 15.61 16.72 -13.12
CA MET A 47 15.61 17.54 -11.90
C MET A 47 14.32 18.39 -11.81
N VAL A 48 13.91 19.02 -12.91
CA VAL A 48 12.67 19.82 -12.95
C VAL A 48 11.44 18.95 -12.69
N ARG A 49 11.40 17.74 -13.26
CA ARG A 49 10.34 16.76 -13.02
C ARG A 49 10.27 16.37 -11.54
N LYS A 50 11.40 16.05 -10.93
CA LYS A 50 11.49 15.69 -9.50
C LYS A 50 11.05 16.84 -8.61
N GLU A 51 11.45 18.08 -8.92
CA GLU A 51 11.04 19.26 -8.16
C GLU A 51 9.52 19.49 -8.25
N ARG A 52 8.93 19.34 -9.45
CA ARG A 52 7.47 19.40 -9.61
C ARG A 52 6.76 18.38 -8.73
N ILE A 53 7.22 17.13 -8.74
CA ILE A 53 6.64 16.05 -7.93
C ILE A 53 6.80 16.36 -6.44
N SER A 54 7.98 16.79 -6.01
CA SER A 54 8.28 17.18 -4.64
C SER A 54 7.38 18.33 -4.18
N SER A 55 7.24 19.38 -4.99
CA SER A 55 6.37 20.53 -4.73
C SER A 55 4.90 20.11 -4.55
N VAL A 56 4.38 19.24 -5.42
CA VAL A 56 3.01 18.70 -5.28
C VAL A 56 2.86 17.92 -3.98
N ARG A 57 3.81 17.03 -3.68
CA ARG A 57 3.81 16.24 -2.43
C ARG A 57 3.89 17.12 -1.19
N ARG A 58 4.76 18.14 -1.20
CA ARG A 58 4.91 19.10 -0.12
C ARG A 58 3.62 19.88 0.11
N ASN A 59 2.96 20.35 -0.96
CA ASN A 59 1.69 21.06 -0.84
C ASN A 59 0.57 20.17 -0.31
N ALA A 60 0.46 18.93 -0.79
CA ALA A 60 -0.49 17.95 -0.26
C ALA A 60 -0.22 17.64 1.22
N GLY A 61 1.04 17.44 1.60
CA GLY A 61 1.47 17.20 2.98
C GLY A 61 1.22 18.40 3.88
N ARG A 62 1.51 19.62 3.42
CA ARG A 62 1.22 20.87 4.13
C ARG A 62 -0.28 21.00 4.41
N LYS A 63 -1.12 20.78 3.40
CA LYS A 63 -2.58 20.81 3.54
C LYS A 63 -3.08 19.79 4.58
N GLY A 64 -2.57 18.55 4.54
CA GLY A 64 -2.92 17.52 5.54
C GLY A 64 -2.41 17.84 6.96
N GLY A 65 -1.21 18.39 7.06
CA GLY A 65 -0.61 18.83 8.32
C GLY A 65 -1.37 19.99 8.94
N GLU A 66 -1.84 20.94 8.14
CA GLU A 66 -2.61 22.10 8.59
C GLU A 66 -3.99 21.70 9.13
N ILE A 67 -4.66 20.73 8.50
CA ILE A 67 -5.90 20.13 9.02
C ILE A 67 -5.65 19.43 10.36
N THR A 68 -4.57 18.67 10.47
CA THR A 68 -4.22 17.96 11.71
C THR A 68 -3.88 18.95 12.83
N LYS A 69 -3.09 19.98 12.54
CA LYS A 69 -2.76 21.06 13.48
C LYS A 69 -4.01 21.79 13.96
N GLY A 70 -4.95 22.10 13.05
CA GLY A 70 -6.22 22.74 13.42
C GLY A 70 -7.04 21.88 14.39
N LYS A 71 -7.11 20.56 14.16
CA LYS A 71 -7.81 19.64 15.10
C LYS A 71 -7.14 19.56 16.45
N VAL A 72 -5.81 19.44 16.49
CA VAL A 72 -5.04 19.39 17.75
C VAL A 72 -5.19 20.72 18.50
N PHE A 73 -5.12 21.85 17.79
CA PHE A 73 -5.29 23.16 18.39
C PHE A 73 -6.72 23.38 18.92
N ALA A 74 -7.75 22.92 18.21
CA ALA A 74 -9.13 22.95 18.71
C ALA A 74 -9.31 22.07 19.97
N VAL A 75 -8.74 20.86 19.98
CA VAL A 75 -8.75 19.99 21.17
C VAL A 75 -8.02 20.65 22.34
N ILE A 76 -6.89 21.33 22.12
CA ILE A 76 -6.15 22.03 23.17
C ILE A 76 -6.91 23.27 23.66
N GLN A 77 -7.62 24.00 22.79
CA GLN A 77 -8.44 25.14 23.20
C GLN A 77 -9.67 24.74 24.02
N GLU A 78 -10.21 23.54 23.81
CA GLU A 78 -11.28 23.00 24.64
C GLU A 78 -10.76 22.50 26.01
N ILE A 79 -9.44 22.38 26.19
CA ILE A 79 -8.83 21.93 27.44
C ILE A 79 -8.15 23.13 28.14
N THR A 80 -8.95 23.79 29.00
CA THR A 80 -8.62 24.61 30.20
C THR A 80 -8.41 26.13 30.08
N PRO A 81 -8.94 26.92 31.07
CA PRO A 81 -8.40 26.91 32.43
C PRO A 81 -9.47 26.88 33.54
N ASN A 82 -9.75 25.71 34.13
CA ASN A 82 -10.04 25.60 35.56
C ASN A 82 -9.92 24.13 36.04
N GLN A 83 -8.73 23.71 36.44
CA GLN A 83 -8.54 23.10 37.77
C GLN A 83 -7.07 22.76 38.00
N GLN A 84 -6.60 23.27 39.14
CA GLN A 84 -5.29 23.06 39.71
C GLN A 84 -5.19 21.67 40.35
N ALA A 85 -3.99 21.10 40.26
CA ALA A 85 -3.31 20.29 41.27
C ALA A 85 -4.02 19.05 41.85
N SER A 86 -3.57 17.86 41.44
CA SER A 86 -2.91 16.91 42.35
C SER A 86 -2.37 15.71 41.56
N VAL A 87 -1.05 15.62 41.58
CA VAL A 87 -0.28 14.44 41.20
C VAL A 87 -0.23 13.54 42.43
N VAL A 88 -0.78 12.33 42.35
CA VAL A 88 -0.38 11.20 43.20
C VAL A 88 -0.20 9.99 42.29
N VAL A 89 1.04 9.52 42.26
CA VAL A 89 1.47 8.26 41.65
C VAL A 89 1.46 7.20 42.75
N GLU A 90 0.73 6.10 42.56
CA GLU A 90 1.16 4.79 43.05
C GLU A 90 0.44 3.66 42.27
N PRO A 91 1.17 2.64 41.75
CA PRO A 91 0.59 1.47 41.07
C PRO A 91 0.52 0.24 42.04
N PRO A 92 0.14 -0.96 41.56
CA PRO A 92 -1.11 -1.72 41.82
C PRO A 92 -1.00 -2.78 42.94
N PRO A 93 -2.12 -3.41 43.35
CA PRO A 93 -2.12 -4.88 43.23
C PRO A 93 -3.44 -5.53 42.78
N GLU A 94 -3.21 -6.66 42.14
CA GLU A 94 -4.06 -7.72 41.61
C GLU A 94 -4.84 -8.48 42.70
N SER A 95 -6.12 -8.85 42.45
CA SER A 95 -6.76 -10.12 42.89
C SER A 95 -8.31 -10.03 43.01
N LYS A 96 -8.98 -10.82 42.17
CA LYS A 96 -10.18 -11.67 42.43
C LYS A 96 -11.34 -11.08 43.27
N GLN A 97 -12.56 -11.03 42.70
CA GLN A 97 -13.68 -11.93 43.06
C GLN A 97 -15.03 -11.55 42.40
N ALA A 98 -15.70 -12.62 41.95
CA ALA A 98 -17.12 -12.92 41.81
C ALA A 98 -18.23 -11.84 41.84
N THR A 99 -19.18 -12.06 40.93
CA THR A 99 -20.56 -11.56 40.81
C THR A 99 -21.37 -11.52 42.11
N PRO A 100 -22.47 -10.72 42.15
CA PRO A 100 -23.77 -11.36 41.90
C PRO A 100 -24.74 -10.55 41.01
N ILE A 101 -25.55 -11.31 40.29
CA ILE A 101 -26.64 -10.92 39.39
C ILE A 101 -27.87 -10.52 40.24
N PRO A 102 -28.54 -9.38 40.00
CA PRO A 102 -29.89 -9.17 40.50
C PRO A 102 -30.90 -9.85 39.58
N GLN A 103 -31.52 -10.90 40.12
CA GLN A 103 -32.69 -11.58 39.58
C GLN A 103 -33.86 -10.60 39.54
N LEU A 104 -34.39 -10.29 38.35
CA LEU A 104 -35.65 -9.59 38.17
C LEU A 104 -36.59 -10.47 37.33
N PHE A 105 -37.01 -11.57 37.93
CA PHE A 105 -38.21 -12.28 37.51
C PHE A 105 -39.10 -12.38 38.74
N ASN A 106 -40.24 -11.70 38.67
CA ASN A 106 -41.50 -12.08 39.28
C ASN A 106 -42.56 -11.12 38.74
N ASN A 107 -43.32 -11.58 37.76
CA ASN A 107 -44.76 -11.65 37.92
C ASN A 107 -45.32 -12.72 36.99
N GLU A 108 -46.04 -13.60 37.64
CA GLU A 108 -46.58 -14.86 37.19
C GLU A 108 -47.98 -14.63 36.66
N GLU A 109 -48.17 -14.81 35.36
CA GLU A 109 -49.49 -15.03 34.79
C GLU A 109 -49.32 -15.96 33.59
N ILE A 110 -49.38 -17.26 33.89
CA ILE A 110 -49.61 -18.32 32.92
C ILE A 110 -51.14 -18.49 32.87
N PRO A 111 -51.75 -18.37 31.69
CA PRO A 111 -52.42 -19.55 31.17
C PRO A 111 -52.09 -19.84 29.70
N GLU A 112 -51.67 -21.09 29.47
CA GLU A 112 -51.97 -21.94 28.31
C GLU A 112 -51.46 -21.57 26.90
N MET A 113 -50.37 -22.27 26.49
CA MET A 113 -50.07 -22.91 25.19
C MET A 113 -50.34 -22.21 23.82
N PRO A 114 -49.55 -22.53 22.76
CA PRO A 114 -48.79 -21.55 21.99
C PRO A 114 -49.31 -21.35 20.55
N PRO A 115 -48.94 -20.22 19.90
CA PRO A 115 -48.73 -20.23 18.47
C PRO A 115 -47.33 -19.71 18.06
N GLU A 116 -46.77 -20.44 17.11
CA GLU A 116 -45.41 -20.47 16.59
C GLU A 116 -44.78 -19.11 16.19
N LEU A 117 -43.52 -18.92 16.59
CA LEU A 117 -42.63 -17.93 16.00
C LEU A 117 -42.35 -18.28 14.52
N THR A 118 -42.79 -17.40 13.63
CA THR A 118 -42.66 -17.54 12.18
C THR A 118 -41.20 -17.72 11.71
N PRO A 119 -40.93 -18.61 10.73
CA PRO A 119 -39.58 -18.93 10.23
C PRO A 119 -38.87 -17.75 9.54
N GLU A 120 -39.62 -16.72 9.12
CA GLU A 120 -39.09 -15.56 8.39
C GLU A 120 -38.21 -14.64 9.26
N GLN A 121 -38.48 -14.56 10.56
CA GLN A 121 -37.68 -13.74 11.48
C GLN A 121 -36.36 -14.43 11.85
N LYS A 122 -36.35 -15.77 11.93
CA LYS A 122 -35.11 -16.55 12.12
C LYS A 122 -34.19 -16.46 10.90
N ALA A 123 -34.74 -16.48 9.68
CA ALA A 123 -33.97 -16.28 8.46
C ALA A 123 -33.34 -14.88 8.37
N LYS A 124 -34.04 -13.82 8.80
CA LYS A 124 -33.47 -12.46 8.87
C LYS A 124 -32.43 -12.30 9.99
N ALA A 125 -32.60 -13.00 11.11
CA ALA A 125 -31.62 -13.00 12.20
C ALA A 125 -30.34 -13.78 11.83
N GLU A 126 -30.44 -14.90 11.10
CA GLU A 126 -29.29 -15.65 10.60
C GLU A 126 -28.50 -14.90 9.54
N LYS A 127 -29.16 -14.18 8.63
CA LYS A 127 -28.50 -13.36 7.60
C LYS A 127 -27.56 -12.30 8.20
N LYS A 128 -27.86 -11.83 9.42
CA LYS A 128 -27.04 -10.81 10.10
C LYS A 128 -25.94 -11.40 10.99
N ARG A 129 -25.88 -12.72 11.17
CA ARG A 129 -24.80 -13.34 11.93
C ARG A 129 -23.51 -13.20 11.11
N LYS A 130 -22.54 -12.49 11.69
CA LYS A 130 -21.20 -12.41 11.12
C LYS A 130 -20.47 -13.71 11.42
N TYR A 131 -20.11 -14.44 10.39
CA TYR A 131 -19.26 -15.61 10.50
C TYR A 131 -17.80 -15.16 10.41
N LYS A 132 -16.93 -15.82 11.16
CA LYS A 132 -15.49 -15.65 11.03
C LYS A 132 -15.02 -16.48 9.85
N TYR A 133 -14.49 -15.82 8.82
CA TYR A 133 -13.93 -16.48 7.64
C TYR A 133 -12.40 -16.61 7.71
N ALA A 134 -11.76 -15.82 8.58
CA ALA A 134 -10.35 -15.93 8.96
C ALA A 134 -10.17 -15.53 10.44
N GLU A 135 -8.93 -15.50 10.93
CA GLU A 135 -8.64 -15.19 12.35
C GLU A 135 -9.12 -13.78 12.73
N ASN A 136 -8.87 -12.80 11.86
CA ASN A 136 -9.19 -11.40 12.08
C ASN A 136 -10.34 -10.91 11.19
N VAL A 137 -10.84 -11.69 10.23
CA VAL A 137 -11.88 -11.26 9.26
C VAL A 137 -13.25 -11.83 9.59
N SER A 138 -14.25 -10.96 9.75
CA SER A 138 -15.64 -11.32 10.03
C SER A 138 -16.59 -10.71 8.99
N LEU A 139 -17.32 -11.56 8.26
CA LEU A 139 -18.26 -11.17 7.21
C LEU A 139 -19.63 -11.80 7.46
N THR A 140 -20.69 -11.22 6.90
CA THR A 140 -22.00 -11.88 6.81
C THR A 140 -22.05 -12.84 5.63
N ARG A 141 -22.94 -13.84 5.65
CA ARG A 141 -23.10 -14.77 4.52
C ARG A 141 -23.49 -14.05 3.24
N ASP A 142 -24.34 -13.02 3.34
CA ASP A 142 -24.77 -12.22 2.20
C ASP A 142 -23.60 -11.41 1.58
N GLU A 143 -22.70 -10.88 2.41
CA GLU A 143 -21.48 -10.20 1.93
C GLU A 143 -20.53 -11.18 1.24
N TYR A 144 -20.35 -12.38 1.79
CA TYR A 144 -19.52 -13.42 1.17
C TYR A 144 -20.13 -13.90 -0.16
N ALA A 145 -21.44 -14.11 -0.21
CA ALA A 145 -22.15 -14.50 -1.43
C ALA A 145 -21.94 -13.46 -2.54
N LYS A 146 -22.08 -12.16 -2.23
CA LYS A 146 -21.80 -11.08 -3.19
C LYS A 146 -20.35 -11.08 -3.68
N LEU A 147 -19.39 -11.33 -2.80
CA LEU A 147 -17.99 -11.46 -3.22
C LEU A 147 -17.78 -12.64 -4.16
N CYS A 148 -18.46 -13.77 -3.92
CA CYS A 148 -18.42 -14.95 -4.80
C CYS A 148 -19.18 -14.76 -6.12
N GLU A 149 -20.16 -13.85 -6.18
CA GLU A 149 -20.84 -13.46 -7.42
C GLU A 149 -19.93 -12.58 -8.30
N GLU A 150 -19.21 -11.63 -7.69
CA GLU A 150 -18.28 -10.73 -8.41
C GLU A 150 -16.92 -11.37 -8.73
N HIS A 151 -16.46 -12.29 -7.88
CA HIS A 151 -15.15 -12.92 -7.97
C HIS A 151 -15.28 -14.44 -7.76
N THR A 152 -14.41 -15.23 -8.38
CA THR A 152 -14.45 -16.68 -8.16
C THR A 152 -14.07 -17.04 -6.71
N GLU A 153 -14.63 -18.12 -6.17
CA GLU A 153 -14.35 -18.58 -4.80
C GLU A 153 -12.85 -18.61 -4.40
N PRO A 154 -11.91 -19.12 -5.23
CA PRO A 154 -10.49 -19.08 -4.89
C PRO A 154 -9.92 -17.66 -4.80
N VAL A 155 -10.44 -16.73 -5.60
CA VAL A 155 -10.04 -15.31 -5.58
C VAL A 155 -10.51 -14.66 -4.28
N VAL A 156 -11.76 -14.91 -3.89
CA VAL A 156 -12.34 -14.40 -2.63
C VAL A 156 -11.54 -14.91 -1.42
N LYS A 157 -11.17 -16.20 -1.41
CA LYS A 157 -10.33 -16.77 -0.36
C LYS A 157 -8.98 -16.05 -0.25
N ARG A 158 -8.34 -15.75 -1.39
CA ARG A 158 -7.08 -14.99 -1.41
C ARG A 158 -7.26 -13.55 -0.93
N MET A 159 -8.35 -12.88 -1.30
CA MET A 159 -8.66 -11.53 -0.82
C MET A 159 -8.84 -11.51 0.70
N ILE A 160 -9.56 -12.49 1.26
CA ILE A 160 -9.73 -12.63 2.71
C ILE A 160 -8.37 -12.82 3.40
N GLU A 161 -7.49 -13.65 2.85
CA GLU A 161 -6.12 -13.86 3.38
C GLU A 161 -5.27 -12.58 3.36
N ILE A 162 -5.31 -11.82 2.27
CA ILE A 162 -4.60 -10.53 2.16
C ILE A 162 -5.07 -9.57 3.26
N LEU A 163 -6.39 -9.49 3.48
CA LEU A 163 -6.95 -8.64 4.52
C LEU A 163 -6.58 -9.13 5.93
N ASP A 164 -6.62 -10.45 6.15
CA ASP A 164 -6.29 -11.07 7.43
C ASP A 164 -4.83 -10.80 7.83
N ASN A 165 -3.89 -11.07 6.92
CA ASN A 165 -2.47 -10.78 7.11
C ASN A 165 -2.22 -9.29 7.39
N TYR A 166 -2.91 -8.40 6.67
CA TYR A 166 -2.79 -6.96 6.91
C TYR A 166 -3.29 -6.56 8.31
N LYS A 167 -4.40 -7.14 8.78
CA LYS A 167 -4.95 -6.87 10.12
C LYS A 167 -4.06 -7.47 11.21
N GLY A 168 -3.54 -8.68 11.00
CA GLY A 168 -2.60 -9.34 11.91
C GLY A 168 -1.29 -8.56 12.05
N GLN A 169 -0.71 -8.10 10.93
CA GLN A 169 0.55 -7.35 10.95
C GLN A 169 0.39 -5.93 11.50
N ASN A 170 -0.67 -5.21 11.12
CA ASN A 170 -0.83 -3.79 11.46
C ASN A 170 -1.70 -3.52 12.69
N GLY A 171 -2.36 -4.55 13.24
CA GLY A 171 -3.32 -4.42 14.35
C GLY A 171 -4.56 -3.57 14.01
N LYS A 172 -4.82 -3.30 12.72
CA LYS A 172 -5.91 -2.42 12.29
C LYS A 172 -7.25 -3.16 12.30
N ARG A 173 -8.31 -2.46 12.70
CA ARG A 173 -9.69 -2.96 12.68
C ARG A 173 -10.56 -2.09 11.80
N TYR A 174 -11.32 -2.71 10.92
CA TYR A 174 -12.30 -2.04 10.08
C TYR A 174 -13.70 -2.16 10.68
N ARG A 175 -14.57 -1.18 10.39
CA ARG A 175 -15.98 -1.22 10.80
C ARG A 175 -16.76 -2.32 10.05
N SER A 176 -16.39 -2.55 8.79
CA SER A 176 -16.90 -3.63 7.94
C SER A 176 -15.72 -4.14 7.12
N ASP A 177 -15.40 -5.42 7.27
CA ASP A 177 -14.33 -6.05 6.50
C ASP A 177 -14.69 -6.12 5.01
N TYR A 178 -15.98 -6.30 4.67
CA TYR A 178 -16.47 -6.25 3.29
C TYR A 178 -16.10 -4.95 2.57
N ARG A 179 -16.29 -3.79 3.22
CA ARG A 179 -15.89 -2.49 2.63
C ARG A 179 -14.37 -2.37 2.46
N ALA A 180 -13.59 -2.95 3.37
CA ALA A 180 -12.14 -2.97 3.22
C ALA A 180 -11.73 -3.80 2.00
N ILE A 181 -12.40 -4.94 1.78
CA ILE A 181 -12.18 -5.80 0.63
C ILE A 181 -12.38 -5.02 -0.67
N LEU A 182 -13.55 -4.39 -0.81
CA LEU A 182 -13.88 -3.60 -2.01
C LEU A 182 -12.98 -2.39 -2.22
N ASN A 183 -12.62 -1.67 -1.15
CA ASN A 183 -11.88 -0.41 -1.28
C ASN A 183 -10.43 -0.59 -1.72
N TRP A 184 -9.73 -1.62 -1.23
CA TRP A 184 -8.29 -1.75 -1.50
C TRP A 184 -7.80 -3.17 -1.70
N VAL A 185 -8.46 -4.19 -1.14
CA VAL A 185 -7.98 -5.58 -1.26
C VAL A 185 -8.13 -6.06 -2.70
N VAL A 186 -9.22 -5.70 -3.38
CA VAL A 186 -9.41 -6.01 -4.82
C VAL A 186 -8.27 -5.45 -5.66
N ASN A 187 -7.91 -4.18 -5.46
CA ASN A 187 -6.79 -3.55 -6.16
C ASN A 187 -5.45 -4.23 -5.79
N ARG A 188 -5.23 -4.52 -4.51
CA ARG A 188 -4.04 -5.22 -4.04
C ARG A 188 -3.90 -6.62 -4.66
N TYR A 189 -4.99 -7.37 -4.77
CA TYR A 189 -5.04 -8.67 -5.42
C TYR A 189 -4.68 -8.55 -6.91
N ASN A 190 -5.28 -7.58 -7.62
CA ASN A 190 -4.96 -7.35 -9.04
C ASN A 190 -3.49 -6.95 -9.25
N ASP A 191 -2.93 -6.09 -8.40
CA ASP A 191 -1.50 -5.73 -8.43
C ASP A 191 -0.62 -6.96 -8.13
N GLU A 192 -1.01 -7.84 -7.20
CA GLU A 192 -0.34 -9.12 -6.97
C GLU A 192 -0.38 -10.01 -8.22
N GLN A 193 -1.54 -10.15 -8.86
CA GLN A 193 -1.67 -10.93 -10.10
C GLN A 193 -0.87 -10.34 -11.26
N LEU A 194 -0.80 -9.02 -11.41
CA LEU A 194 0.01 -8.39 -12.46
C LEU A 194 1.51 -8.56 -12.20
N ARG A 195 1.94 -8.54 -10.94
CA ARG A 195 3.35 -8.71 -10.56
C ARG A 195 3.83 -10.15 -10.68
N TYR A 196 2.99 -11.11 -10.29
CA TYR A 196 3.34 -12.53 -10.26
C TYR A 196 2.76 -13.33 -11.45
N GLY A 197 1.90 -12.74 -12.28
CA GLY A 197 1.27 -13.38 -13.43
C GLY A 197 2.22 -13.79 -14.56
N THR A 198 3.50 -13.39 -14.51
CA THR A 198 4.54 -13.87 -15.44
C THR A 198 5.50 -14.89 -14.82
N ARG A 199 5.38 -15.19 -13.52
CA ARG A 199 6.22 -16.22 -12.88
C ARG A 199 5.40 -17.00 -11.84
N PRO A 200 5.12 -18.29 -12.07
CA PRO A 200 4.49 -19.10 -11.02
C PRO A 200 5.37 -19.07 -9.77
N PRO A 201 4.79 -18.98 -8.56
CA PRO A 201 5.56 -19.06 -7.33
C PRO A 201 6.15 -20.47 -7.24
N THR A 202 7.45 -20.59 -7.50
CA THR A 202 8.17 -21.82 -7.23
C THR A 202 8.22 -22.01 -5.72
N ILE A 203 7.35 -22.88 -5.19
CA ILE A 203 7.53 -23.49 -3.88
C ILE A 203 8.72 -24.45 -3.94
N THR A 204 9.93 -23.92 -4.06
CA THR A 204 11.15 -24.72 -3.89
C THR A 204 11.42 -24.86 -2.41
N THR A 205 10.94 -25.97 -1.83
CA THR A 205 11.55 -26.54 -0.62
C THR A 205 12.94 -27.03 -1.01
N THR A 206 13.92 -26.12 -1.07
CA THR A 206 15.33 -26.50 -1.18
C THR A 206 15.82 -26.84 0.22
N ALA A 207 15.93 -28.14 0.49
CA ALA A 207 16.66 -28.65 1.63
C ALA A 207 18.08 -28.06 1.62
N LYS A 208 18.52 -27.51 2.76
CA LYS A 208 19.92 -27.13 3.00
C LYS A 208 20.83 -28.35 2.75
N PRO A 209 21.80 -28.33 1.83
CA PRO A 209 22.94 -29.20 1.96
C PRO A 209 23.84 -28.64 3.06
N ALA A 210 23.98 -29.41 4.13
CA ALA A 210 25.02 -29.22 5.12
C ALA A 210 26.39 -29.50 4.48
N GLY A 211 27.37 -28.61 4.73
CA GLY A 211 28.79 -28.96 4.66
C GLY A 211 29.63 -28.19 3.63
N GLY A 212 30.59 -27.42 4.15
CA GLY A 212 31.99 -27.56 3.71
C GLY A 212 32.54 -26.57 2.69
N ILE A 213 33.25 -25.56 3.22
CA ILE A 213 34.55 -25.02 2.78
C ILE A 213 34.91 -24.99 1.27
N GLY A 214 35.13 -23.79 0.74
CA GLY A 214 35.83 -23.61 -0.54
C GLY A 214 35.99 -22.13 -0.88
N ALA A 215 37.24 -21.71 -1.10
CA ALA A 215 37.69 -20.32 -1.16
C ALA A 215 37.16 -19.50 -2.34
N PHE A 216 36.82 -18.23 -2.09
CA PHE A 216 36.70 -17.22 -3.14
C PHE A 216 38.04 -16.47 -3.25
N ALA A 217 38.85 -16.85 -4.23
CA ALA A 217 39.87 -15.97 -4.80
C ALA A 217 39.26 -15.26 -6.03
N PRO A 218 39.39 -13.93 -6.17
CA PRO A 218 38.93 -13.22 -7.35
C PRO A 218 39.98 -13.24 -8.47
N ASN A 219 39.48 -13.19 -9.69
CA ASN A 219 40.17 -12.87 -10.95
C ASN A 219 40.71 -14.07 -11.76
N ALA A 220 39.96 -14.42 -12.81
CA ALA A 220 40.50 -15.06 -14.00
C ALA A 220 39.66 -14.66 -15.21
N THR A 221 40.21 -13.76 -16.01
CA THR A 221 39.91 -13.49 -17.42
C THR A 221 39.55 -14.78 -18.15
N ARG A 222 38.32 -14.87 -18.69
CA ARG A 222 37.97 -15.92 -19.64
C ARG A 222 37.45 -15.30 -20.93
N ALA A 223 38.23 -15.51 -21.98
CA ALA A 223 37.99 -15.09 -23.34
C ALA A 223 36.60 -15.53 -23.85
N VAL A 224 35.92 -14.60 -24.50
CA VAL A 224 34.70 -14.85 -25.27
C VAL A 224 35.13 -15.44 -26.62
N GLN A 225 34.87 -16.73 -26.82
CA GLN A 225 34.90 -17.38 -28.12
C GLN A 225 33.60 -17.04 -28.85
N ILE A 226 33.74 -16.35 -29.98
CA ILE A 226 32.71 -16.11 -30.98
C ILE A 226 32.42 -17.42 -31.70
N THR A 227 31.21 -17.97 -31.51
CA THR A 227 30.69 -19.03 -32.39
C THR A 227 29.54 -18.47 -33.21
N THR A 228 29.77 -18.44 -34.52
CA THR A 228 28.80 -18.20 -35.57
C THR A 228 27.74 -19.30 -35.57
N GLY A 229 26.46 -18.92 -35.59
CA GLY A 229 25.35 -19.88 -35.62
C GLY A 229 23.99 -19.23 -35.70
N THR A 230 23.54 -19.00 -36.94
CA THR A 230 22.16 -19.15 -37.44
C THR A 230 21.01 -18.47 -36.67
N SER A 231 20.56 -17.35 -37.25
CA SER A 231 19.26 -16.72 -37.01
C SER A 231 18.07 -17.66 -37.24
N PRO A 232 16.96 -17.45 -36.51
CA PRO A 232 15.63 -17.54 -37.08
C PRO A 232 14.96 -16.16 -37.11
N GLN A 233 14.56 -15.82 -38.33
CA GLN A 233 13.70 -14.76 -38.83
C GLN A 233 12.55 -14.38 -37.88
N SER A 234 12.53 -13.13 -37.42
CA SER A 234 11.35 -12.54 -36.77
C SER A 234 10.52 -11.85 -37.85
N GLY A 235 9.29 -12.32 -38.04
CA GLY A 235 8.36 -11.79 -39.04
C GLY A 235 7.88 -10.38 -38.69
N ASP A 236 7.93 -9.52 -39.70
CA ASP A 236 7.24 -8.24 -39.78
C ASP A 236 5.75 -8.38 -39.44
N ALA A 237 5.29 -7.63 -38.44
CA ALA A 237 3.89 -7.29 -38.25
C ALA A 237 3.75 -5.77 -38.37
N PRO A 238 2.94 -5.25 -39.31
CA PRO A 238 2.84 -3.80 -39.52
C PRO A 238 2.12 -3.09 -38.36
N ALA A 239 2.66 -1.92 -38.03
CA ALA A 239 2.14 -1.01 -37.02
C ALA A 239 0.71 -0.56 -37.36
N LYS A 240 -0.22 -0.74 -36.40
CA LYS A 240 -1.57 -0.18 -36.49
C LYS A 240 -1.54 1.27 -36.05
N ASP A 241 -1.91 2.15 -36.98
CA ASP A 241 -2.10 3.58 -36.78
C ASP A 241 -3.29 3.82 -35.83
N TYR A 242 -3.11 4.70 -34.84
CA TYR A 242 -4.05 4.99 -33.75
C TYR A 242 -4.60 6.43 -33.86
N SER A 243 -4.99 6.83 -35.08
CA SER A 243 -5.38 8.21 -35.37
C SER A 243 -6.89 8.47 -35.46
N GLU A 244 -7.77 7.48 -35.29
CA GLU A 244 -9.24 7.68 -35.41
C GLU A 244 -10.04 7.29 -34.15
N ARG A 245 -9.67 7.81 -32.99
CA ARG A 245 -10.50 7.69 -31.78
C ARG A 245 -10.60 9.00 -31.00
N PHE A 246 -11.05 10.06 -31.67
CA PHE A 246 -11.67 11.23 -31.07
C PHE A 246 -12.74 11.79 -32.00
#